data_AF-A0A382Q556-F1
#
_entry.id   AF-A0A382Q556-F1
#
_cell.length_a   1.000
_cell.length_b   1.000
_cell.length_c   1.000
_cell.angle_alpha   90.00
_cell.angle_beta   90.00
_cell.angle_gamma   90.00
#
_symmetry.space_group_name_H-M   'P 1'
#
loop_
_entity.id
_entity.type
_entity.pdbx_description
1 polymer ?
#
loop_
_entity_poly.entity_id
_entity_poly.type
_entity_poly.pdbx_seq_one_letter_code
_entity_poly.pdbx_strand_id
1 'polypeptide(L)' 'MIVVTGGAGFVGSNLISKLNAMGFTDILIVEKLSKSSHQDNLL' A
#
# COMPACT_ATOMS: atom_id res chain seq x y z
N MET A 1 -8.96 -6.86 8.86
CA MET A 1 -8.38 -7.19 7.56
C MET A 1 -8.92 -6.28 6.47
N ILE A 2 -8.09 -5.35 5.99
CA ILE A 2 -8.36 -4.49 4.82
C ILE A 2 -7.49 -4.99 3.67
N VAL A 3 -8.05 -5.19 2.48
CA VAL A 3 -7.27 -5.56 1.29
C VAL A 3 -7.15 -4.36 0.37
N VAL A 4 -5.92 -3.99 0.02
CA VAL A 4 -5.63 -2.86 -0.87
C VAL A 4 -4.89 -3.35 -2.10
N THR A 5 -5.55 -3.28 -3.26
CA THR A 5 -4.90 -3.56 -4.55
C THR A 5 -4.18 -2.32 -5.08
N GLY A 6 -2.97 -2.44 -5.62
CA GLY A 6 -2.18 -1.29 -6.06
C GLY A 6 -1.65 -0.44 -4.90
N GLY A 7 -1.48 -1.06 -3.72
CA GLY A 7 -1.08 -0.38 -2.48
C GLY A 7 0.34 0.18 -2.49
N ALA A 8 1.22 -0.29 -3.37
CA ALA A 8 2.57 0.27 -3.53
C ALA A 8 2.61 1.48 -4.49
N GLY A 9 1.53 1.77 -5.20
CA GLY A 9 1.40 2.96 -6.04
C GLY A 9 1.18 4.24 -5.24
N PHE A 10 1.28 5.40 -5.90
CA PHE A 10 1.20 6.73 -5.26
C PHE A 10 -0.06 6.93 -4.39
N VAL A 11 -1.23 6.57 -4.90
CA VAL A 11 -2.50 6.72 -4.15
C VAL A 11 -2.61 5.64 -3.07
N GLY A 12 -2.19 4.41 -3.39
CA GLY A 12 -2.25 3.26 -2.49
C GLY A 12 -1.44 3.48 -1.22
N SER A 13 -0.20 3.98 -1.36
CA SER A 13 0.69 4.20 -0.22
C SER A 13 0.16 5.29 0.72
N ASN A 14 -0.37 6.38 0.18
CA ASN A 14 -1.00 7.44 0.98
C ASN A 14 -2.26 6.96 1.71
N LEU A 15 -3.10 6.14 1.06
CA LEU A 15 -4.26 5.52 1.70
C LEU A 15 -3.83 4.63 2.87
N ILE A 16 -2.83 3.77 2.66
CA ILE A 16 -2.30 2.88 3.71
C ILE A 16 -1.71 3.69 4.86
N SER A 17 -0.96 4.76 4.59
CA SER A 17 -0.43 5.66 5.61
C SER A 17 -1.54 6.26 6.48
N LYS A 18 -2.65 6.71 5.88
CA LYS A 18 -3.80 7.21 6.65
C LYS A 18 -4.51 6.13 7.45
N LEU A 19 -4.68 4.93 6.89
CA LEU A 19 -5.26 3.79 7.60
C LEU A 19 -4.39 3.41 8.82
N ASN A 20 -3.06 3.42 8.66
CA ASN A 20 -2.13 3.16 9.74
C ASN A 20 -2.25 4.24 10.84
N ALA A 21 -2.33 5.52 10.47
CA ALA A 21 -2.54 6.62 11.41
C ALA A 21 -3.88 6.54 12.16
N MET A 22 -4.89 5.89 11.57
CA MET A 22 -6.18 5.61 12.21
C MET A 22 -6.17 4.34 13.09
N GLY A 23 -5.04 3.62 13.17
CA GLY A 23 -4.88 2.43 14.00
C GLY A 23 -5.24 1.11 13.32
N PHE A 24 -5.47 1.10 12.01
CA PHE A 24 -5.65 -0.15 11.27
C PHE A 24 -4.28 -0.79 11.01
N THR A 25 -4.05 -1.96 11.61
CA THR A 25 -2.78 -2.70 11.53
C THR A 25 -2.86 -3.96 10.67
N ASP A 26 -4.06 -4.45 10.39
CA ASP A 26 -4.30 -5.67 9.63
C ASP A 26 -4.69 -5.33 8.19
N ILE A 27 -3.66 -5.03 7.37
CA ILE A 27 -3.78 -4.58 5.97
C ILE A 27 -2.97 -5.51 5.06
N LEU A 28 -3.63 -6.13 4.08
CA LEU A 28 -3.00 -6.94 3.04
C LEU A 28 -2.89 -6.13 1.74
N ILE A 29 -1.66 -5.90 1.30
CA ILE A 29 -1.37 -5.21 0.04
C ILE A 29 -1.27 -6.24 -1.09
N VAL A 30 -1.96 -5.99 -2.19
CA VAL A 30 -1.93 -6.82 -3.40
C VAL A 30 -1.45 -5.98 -4.58
N GLU A 31 -0.26 -6.27 -5.10
CA GLU A 31 0.33 -5.53 -6.22
C GLU A 31 0.63 -6.49 -7.38
N LYS A 32 0.56 -5.99 -8.62
CA LYS A 32 1.08 -6.72 -9.77
C LYS A 32 2.59 -6.53 -9.83
N LEU A 33 3.37 -7.61 -9.75
CA LEU A 33 4.80 -7.58 -10.02
C LEU A 33 5.03 -7.33 -11.53
N SER A 34 5.21 -6.08 -11.93
CA SER A 34 5.83 -5.71 -13.21
C SER A 34 7.32 -5.43 -12.98
N LYS A 35 8.17 -5.70 -13.99
CA LYS A 35 9.64 -5.53 -13.90
C LYS A 35 10.11 -4.09 -13.61
N SER A 36 9.22 -3.11 -13.59
CA SER A 36 9.50 -1.73 -13.19
C SER A 36 9.13 -1.56 -11.71
N SER A 37 10.09 -1.75 -10.82
CA SER A 37 9.93 -1.61 -9.38
C SER A 37 9.51 -0.17 -9.01
N HIS A 38 8.29 0.02 -8.50
CA HIS A 38 7.83 1.26 -7.86
C HIS A 38 8.06 1.25 -6.34
N GLN A 39 9.13 0.58 -5.90
CA GLN A 39 9.42 0.33 -4.48
C GLN A 39 9.74 1.59 -3.67
N ASP A 40 9.98 2.73 -4.33
CA ASP A 40 10.45 3.96 -3.68
C ASP A 40 9.40 4.64 -2.78
N ASN A 41 8.13 4.22 -2.84
CA ASN A 41 7.02 4.89 -2.14
C ASN A 41 6.61 4.24 -0.80
N LEU A 42 7.34 3.23 -0.32
CA LEU A 42 7.01 2.47 0.90
C LEU A 42 7.92 2.79 2.11
N LEU A 43 8.62 3.93 2.10
CA LEU A 43 9.44 4.41 3.22
C LEU A 43 8.68 5.37 4.13
#